data_AF-A0A7K2B2C7-F1
#
_entry.id   AF-A0A7K2B2C7-F1
#
_cell.length_a   1.000
_cell.length_b   1.000
_cell.length_c   1.000
_cell.angle_alpha   90.00
_cell.angle_beta   90.00
_cell.angle_gamma   90.00
#
_symmetry.space_group_name_H-M   'P 1'
#
loop_
_entity.id
_entity.type
_entity.pdbx_description
1 polymer ?
#
loop_
_entity_poly.entity_id
_entity_poly.type
_entity_poly.pdbx_seq_one_letter_code
_entity_poly.pdbx_strand_id
1 'polypeptide(L)' 'MASGPDVWEVVRACLGDDADSPLTHAAVAEQMGLTADQVGVALRYYAESRDEIDTWIRTVDEEAERAEVAWRLERDLLGR' A
#
# COMPACT_ATOMS: atom_id res chain seq x y z
N MET A 1 -2.59 18.23 -3.27
CA MET A 1 -2.06 18.06 -1.90
C MET A 1 -2.88 16.95 -1.28
N ALA A 2 -2.44 15.69 -1.42
CA ALA A 2 -3.10 14.58 -0.74
C ALA A 2 -2.73 14.67 0.73
N SER A 3 -3.74 14.83 1.59
CA SER A 3 -3.60 15.05 3.02
C SER A 3 -3.55 13.70 3.71
N GLY A 4 -2.36 13.11 3.81
CA GLY A 4 -2.13 11.84 4.50
C GLY A 4 -2.30 10.59 3.62
N PRO A 5 -2.00 9.41 4.17
CA PRO A 5 -2.05 8.15 3.44
C PRO A 5 -3.48 7.76 3.06
N ASP A 6 -3.65 7.24 1.85
CA ASP A 6 -4.92 6.71 1.36
C ASP A 6 -5.23 5.32 1.96
N VAL A 7 -6.51 4.95 1.99
CA VAL A 7 -6.96 3.66 2.58
C VAL A 7 -6.25 2.46 1.96
N TRP A 8 -6.05 2.45 0.64
CA TRP A 8 -5.37 1.34 -0.05
C TRP A 8 -3.89 1.23 0.36
N GLU A 9 -3.22 2.34 0.70
CA GLU A 9 -1.83 2.35 1.17
C GLU A 9 -1.74 1.71 2.56
N VAL A 10 -2.66 2.10 3.45
CA VAL A 10 -2.77 1.51 4.81
C VAL A 10 -3.03 0.01 4.73
N VAL A 11 -3.98 -0.40 3.89
CA VAL A 11 -4.32 -1.82 3.69
C VAL A 11 -3.14 -2.60 3.14
N ARG A 12 -2.45 -2.07 2.12
CA ARG A 12 -1.27 -2.71 1.54
C ARG A 12 -0.17 -2.93 2.58
N ALA A 13 0.10 -1.94 3.44
CA ALA A 13 1.08 -2.08 4.50
C ALA A 13 0.68 -3.15 5.53
N CYS A 14 -0.60 -3.23 5.89
CA CYS A 14 -1.08 -4.29 6.78
C CYS A 14 -1.04 -5.69 6.14
N LEU A 15 -1.30 -5.82 4.83
CA LEU A 15 -1.26 -7.12 4.12
C LEU A 15 0.17 -7.66 3.94
N GLY A 16 1.19 -6.80 3.97
CA GLY A 16 2.60 -7.21 3.96
C GLY A 16 3.05 -7.89 5.26
N ASP A 17 2.28 -7.70 6.33
CA ASP A 17 2.50 -8.26 7.68
C ASP A 17 1.31 -9.13 8.12
N ASP A 18 1.33 -9.63 9.35
CA ASP A 18 0.19 -10.35 9.94
C ASP A 18 -0.95 -9.36 10.28
N ALA A 19 -1.86 -9.15 9.32
CA ALA A 19 -2.90 -8.11 9.36
C ALA A 19 -3.87 -8.21 10.56
N ASP A 20 -4.01 -9.39 11.16
CA ASP A 20 -4.90 -9.61 12.32
C ASP A 20 -4.21 -9.30 13.66
N SER A 21 -2.91 -9.01 13.64
CA SER A 21 -2.16 -8.69 14.86
C SER A 21 -2.33 -7.21 15.26
N PRO A 22 -2.74 -6.92 16.51
CA PRO A 22 -2.79 -5.55 17.03
C PRO A 22 -1.42 -4.85 17.01
N LEU A 23 -0.33 -5.61 17.04
CA LEU A 23 1.03 -5.08 16.91
C LEU A 23 1.28 -4.52 15.51
N THR A 24 0.72 -5.16 14.48
CA THR A 24 0.77 -4.68 13.09
C THR A 24 0.04 -3.35 12.96
N HIS A 25 -1.13 -3.18 13.59
CA HIS A 25 -1.89 -1.92 13.50
C HIS A 25 -1.14 -0.76 14.14
N ALA A 26 -0.51 -0.99 15.30
CA ALA A 26 0.30 0.03 15.98
C ALA A 26 1.55 0.40 15.17
N ALA A 27 2.24 -0.58 14.59
CA ALA A 27 3.42 -0.35 13.77
C ALA A 27 3.10 0.40 12.47
N VAL A 28 2.02 0.02 11.77
CA VAL A 28 1.57 0.72 10.56
C VAL A 28 1.09 2.13 10.90
N ALA A 29 0.38 2.31 12.01
CA ALA A 29 -0.04 3.63 12.47
C ALA A 29 1.16 4.56 12.71
N GLU A 30 2.20 4.07 13.41
CA GLU A 30 3.43 4.83 13.64
C GLU A 30 4.14 5.18 12.33
N GLN A 31 4.33 4.20 11.43
CA GLN A 31 5.01 4.40 10.15
C GLN A 31 4.32 5.44 9.27
N MET A 32 2.99 5.49 9.30
CA MET A 32 2.17 6.33 8.43
C MET A 32 1.73 7.64 9.09
N GLY A 33 2.10 7.89 10.35
CA GLY A 33 1.68 9.08 11.10
C GLY A 33 0.17 9.10 11.39
N LEU A 34 -0.44 7.92 11.56
CA LEU A 34 -1.85 7.71 11.87
C LEU A 34 -2.03 7.26 13.32
N THR A 35 -3.29 7.15 13.77
CA THR A 35 -3.65 6.45 14.99
C THR A 35 -4.06 4.99 14.68
N ALA A 36 -3.92 4.10 15.66
CA ALA A 36 -4.37 2.71 15.51
C ALA A 36 -5.88 2.60 15.19
N ASP A 37 -6.69 3.55 15.68
CA ASP A 37 -8.12 3.63 15.35
C ASP A 37 -8.33 3.93 13.85
N GLN A 38 -7.57 4.87 13.28
CA GLN A 38 -7.62 5.17 11.85
C GLN A 38 -7.23 3.96 10.99
N VAL A 39 -6.22 3.19 11.41
CA VAL A 39 -5.85 1.92 10.75
C VAL A 39 -6.98 0.90 10.84
N GLY A 40 -7.61 0.74 12.01
CA GLY A 40 -8.77 -0.13 12.17
C GLY A 40 -9.97 0.27 11.31
N VAL A 41 -10.23 1.57 11.15
CA VAL A 41 -11.27 2.10 10.24
C VAL A 41 -10.95 1.76 8.78
N ALA A 42 -9.70 1.92 8.35
CA ALA A 42 -9.26 1.56 7.00
C ALA A 42 -9.43 0.06 6.72
N LEU A 43 -9.08 -0.80 7.68
CA LEU A 43 -9.25 -2.25 7.56
C LEU A 43 -10.72 -2.69 7.56
N ARG A 44 -11.57 -2.03 8.34
CA ARG A 44 -13.02 -2.27 8.27
C ARG A 44 -13.59 -1.89 6.92
N TYR A 45 -13.20 -0.74 6.39
CA TYR A 45 -13.60 -0.32 5.04
C TYR A 45 -13.13 -1.32 3.98
N TYR A 46 -11.91 -1.83 4.11
CA TYR A 46 -11.38 -2.87 3.24
C TYR A 46 -12.19 -4.17 3.32
N ALA A 47 -12.64 -4.58 4.51
CA ALA A 47 -13.48 -5.76 4.64
C ALA A 47 -14.83 -5.61 3.91
N GLU A 48 -15.36 -4.39 3.80
CA GLU A 48 -16.61 -4.08 3.09
C GLU A 48 -16.41 -3.93 1.58
N SER A 49 -15.22 -3.55 1.12
CA SER A 49 -14.90 -3.24 -0.29
C SER A 49 -13.68 -4.00 -0.82
N ARG A 50 -13.50 -5.25 -0.39
CA ARG A 50 -12.27 -6.04 -0.65
C ARG A 50 -11.89 -6.11 -2.13
N ASP A 51 -12.83 -6.54 -2.98
CA ASP A 51 -12.56 -6.77 -4.41
C ASP A 51 -12.13 -5.49 -5.14
N GLU A 52 -12.69 -4.34 -4.75
CA GLU A 52 -12.33 -3.04 -5.30
C GLU A 52 -10.90 -2.67 -4.92
N ILE A 53 -10.58 -2.72 -3.61
CA ILE A 53 -9.28 -2.33 -3.10
C ILE A 53 -8.18 -3.29 -3.56
N ASP A 54 -8.44 -4.60 -3.62
CA ASP A 54 -7.49 -5.57 -4.18
C ASP A 54 -7.22 -5.31 -5.66
N THR A 55 -8.25 -4.93 -6.42
CA THR A 55 -8.09 -4.55 -7.83
C THR A 55 -7.23 -3.31 -7.97
N TRP A 56 -7.46 -2.28 -7.14
CA TRP A 56 -6.65 -1.07 -7.11
C TRP A 56 -5.18 -1.36 -6.77
N ILE A 57 -4.95 -2.14 -5.70
CA ILE A 57 -3.61 -2.54 -5.28
C ILE A 57 -2.88 -3.25 -6.42
N ARG A 58 -3.52 -4.22 -7.07
CA ARG A 58 -2.95 -4.93 -8.22
C ARG A 58 -2.62 -3.99 -9.37
N THR A 59 -3.53 -3.10 -9.75
CA THR A 59 -3.28 -2.16 -10.85
C THR A 59 -2.08 -1.27 -10.55
N VAL A 60 -1.96 -0.74 -9.33
CA VAL A 60 -0.81 0.07 -8.93
C VAL A 60 0.50 -0.74 -8.97
N ASP A 61 0.47 -2.00 -8.56
CA ASP A 61 1.65 -2.88 -8.63
C ASP A 61 2.08 -3.19 -10.06
N GLU A 62 1.12 -3.46 -10.96
CA GLU A 62 1.38 -3.65 -12.38
C GLU A 62 1.99 -2.39 -13.02
N GLU A 63 1.49 -1.19 -12.68
CA GLU A 63 2.09 0.06 -13.14
C GLU A 63 3.53 0.25 -12.62
N ALA A 64 3.75 -0.05 -11.33
CA ALA A 64 5.05 0.09 -10.70
C ALA A 64 6.08 -0.88 -11.33
N GLU A 65 5.70 -2.13 -11.58
CA GLU A 65 6.55 -3.11 -12.25
C GLU A 65 6.89 -2.68 -13.67
N ARG A 66 5.91 -2.19 -14.44
CA ARG A 66 6.16 -1.68 -15.80
C ARG A 66 7.12 -0.48 -15.80
N ALA A 67 6.96 0.44 -14.84
CA ALA A 67 7.85 1.58 -14.68
C ALA A 67 9.27 1.13 -14.31
N GLU A 68 9.41 0.15 -13.42
CA GLU A 68 10.71 -0.41 -13.03
C GLU A 68 11.41 -1.09 -14.21
N VAL A 69 10.70 -1.91 -14.99
CA VAL A 69 11.25 -2.56 -16.19
C VAL A 69 11.72 -1.52 -17.20
N ALA A 70 10.91 -0.49 -17.47
CA ALA A 70 11.29 0.59 -18.37
C ALA A 70 12.55 1.33 -17.89
N TRP A 71 12.61 1.64 -16.59
CA TRP A 71 13.78 2.29 -15.98
C TRP A 71 15.05 1.43 -16.04
N ARG A 72 14.94 0.11 -15.78
CA ARG A 72 16.08 -0.81 -15.89
C ARG A 72 16.62 -0.88 -17.32
N LEU A 73 15.72 -0.95 -18.31
CA LEU A 73 16.10 -0.94 -19.73
C LEU A 73 16.77 0.38 -20.14
N GLU A 74 16.23 1.53 -19.71
CA GLU A 74 16.84 2.83 -19.97
C GLU A 74 18.26 2.92 -19.38
N ARG A 75 18.46 2.44 -18.16
CA ARG A 75 19.78 2.43 -17.51
C ARG A 75 20.79 1.51 -18.18
N ASP A 76 20.36 0.37 -18.70
CA ASP A 76 21.23 -0.54 -19.46
C ASP A 76 21.67 0.09 -20.79
N LEU A 77 20.77 0.81 -21.45
CA LEU A 77 21.03 1.52 -22.71
C LEU A 77 21.92 2.76 -22.54
N LEU A 78 21.76 3.51 -21.44
CA LEU A 78 22.56 4.71 -21.13
C LEU A 78 23.87 4.42 -20.39
N GLY A 79 24.06 3.18 -19.92
CA GLY A 79 25.23 2.73 -19.16
C GLY A 79 26.39 2.19 -20.02
N ARG A 80 26.32 2.31 -21.34
CA ARG A 80 27.37 1.91 -22.30
C ARG A 80 27.99 3.13 -22.99
#